data_AF-R7Y1T1-F1
#
_entry.id   AF-R7Y1T1-F1
#
_cell.length_a   1.000
_cell.length_b   1.000
_cell.length_c   1.000
_cell.angle_alpha   90.00
_cell.angle_beta   90.00
_cell.angle_gamma   90.00
#
_symmetry.space_group_name_H-M   'P 1'
#
loop_
_entity.id
_entity.type
_entity.pdbx_description
1 polymer ?
#
loop_
_entity_poly.entity_id
_entity_poly.type
_entity_poly.pdbx_seq_one_letter_code
_entity_poly.pdbx_strand_id
1 'polypeptide(L)'
;MGESQATWLLAQLGEDADVIEVSVPELVVTNAIHEGFAAAMEEQCPACKVTEVKAQIADFGPALQEKIETALLRNPNANGMALSYDDLMTTGGSAAVMASGRNDSLAVIAGSGFPANVELIRKGQGQDAGFAYDMGYETWAAADMINRLLAGEDQGPSGVGIAVFDAENGLPSEGQAWSVDIDYKPVYKAMWGVS
;
A
#
# COMPACT_ATOMS: atom_id res chain seq x y z
N MET A 1 -5.66 5.22 -2.12
CA MET A 1 -4.39 4.49 -1.89
C MET A 1 -3.32 5.45 -1.39
N GLY A 2 -2.76 6.34 -2.22
CA GLY A 2 -1.74 7.31 -1.76
C GLY A 2 -2.18 8.21 -0.61
N GLU A 3 -3.39 8.77 -0.71
CA GLU A 3 -3.99 9.55 0.39
C GLU A 3 -4.12 8.74 1.69
N SER A 4 -4.44 7.45 1.60
CA SER A 4 -4.54 6.56 2.76
C SER A 4 -3.18 6.35 3.43
N GLN A 5 -2.09 6.30 2.65
CA GLN A 5 -0.72 6.24 3.20
C GLN A 5 -0.37 7.51 3.94
N ALA A 6 -0.61 8.67 3.32
CA ALA A 6 -0.37 9.97 3.94
C ALA A 6 -1.17 10.14 5.23
N THR A 7 -2.46 9.82 5.19
CA THR A 7 -3.36 9.96 6.34
C THR A 7 -2.90 9.08 7.52
N TRP A 8 -2.50 7.83 7.25
CA TRP A 8 -1.98 6.95 8.32
C TRP A 8 -0.66 7.50 8.89
N LEU A 9 0.29 7.91 8.03
CA LEU A 9 1.57 8.48 8.49
C LEU A 9 1.36 9.75 9.33
N LEU A 10 0.48 10.65 8.90
CA LEU A 10 0.15 11.86 9.66
C LEU A 10 -0.55 11.53 10.98
N ALA A 11 -1.37 10.47 11.04
CA ALA A 11 -1.95 10.01 12.29
C ALA A 11 -0.88 9.47 13.27
N GLN A 12 0.20 8.87 12.78
CA GLN A 12 1.31 8.37 13.60
C GLN A 12 2.29 9.47 14.03
N LEU A 13 2.60 10.40 13.11
CA LEU A 13 3.73 11.32 13.22
C LEU A 13 3.32 12.76 13.53
N GLY A 14 2.06 13.12 13.29
CA GLY A 14 1.56 14.48 13.44
C GLY A 14 2.23 15.48 12.49
N GLU A 15 2.37 16.72 12.95
CA GLU A 15 2.95 17.83 12.17
C GLU A 15 4.49 17.71 11.99
N ASP A 16 5.14 16.81 12.74
CA ASP A 16 6.59 16.57 12.69
C ASP A 16 6.98 15.53 11.63
N ALA A 17 6.07 15.16 10.73
CA ALA A 17 6.36 14.13 9.73
C ALA A 17 7.44 14.60 8.73
N ASP A 18 8.55 13.85 8.66
CA ASP A 18 9.58 13.91 7.62
C ASP A 18 9.61 12.53 6.96
N VAL A 19 8.96 12.41 5.81
CA VAL A 19 8.64 11.14 5.16
C VAL A 19 9.51 10.94 3.92
N ILE A 20 10.00 9.72 3.73
CA ILE A 20 10.54 9.26 2.44
C ILE A 20 9.44 8.51 1.69
N GLU A 21 9.06 8.99 0.50
CA GLU A 21 8.14 8.29 -0.39
C GLU A 21 8.91 7.60 -1.50
N VAL A 22 8.61 6.32 -1.75
CA VAL A 22 9.26 5.51 -2.79
C VAL A 22 8.25 5.10 -3.86
N SER A 23 8.48 5.60 -5.07
CA SER A 23 7.63 5.36 -6.25
C SER A 23 8.37 4.63 -7.37
N VAL A 24 7.63 4.02 -8.30
CA VAL A 24 8.15 3.44 -9.54
C VAL A 24 7.46 4.09 -10.74
N PRO A 25 7.80 5.33 -11.13
CA PRO A 25 6.94 6.18 -11.97
C PRO A 25 6.61 5.64 -13.38
N GLU A 26 7.35 4.64 -13.86
CA GLU A 26 7.04 3.95 -15.12
C GLU A 26 5.80 3.05 -15.06
N LEU A 27 5.32 2.75 -13.85
CA LEU A 27 4.04 2.08 -13.61
C LEU A 27 2.95 3.12 -13.34
N VAL A 28 1.90 3.12 -14.17
CA VAL A 28 0.80 4.11 -14.07
C VAL A 28 0.18 4.14 -12.67
N VAL A 29 0.00 2.97 -12.05
CA VAL A 29 -0.62 2.85 -10.73
C VAL A 29 0.23 3.49 -9.62
N THR A 30 1.55 3.31 -9.65
CA THR A 30 2.43 3.87 -8.61
C THR A 30 2.56 5.39 -8.77
N ASN A 31 2.50 5.90 -10.00
CA ASN A 31 2.45 7.35 -10.25
C ASN A 31 1.15 7.96 -9.69
N ALA A 32 0.00 7.30 -9.89
CA ALA A 32 -1.27 7.76 -9.31
C ALA A 32 -1.27 7.69 -7.77
N ILE A 33 -0.61 6.68 -7.19
CA ILE A 33 -0.42 6.58 -5.73
C ILE A 33 0.46 7.72 -5.22
N HIS A 34 1.59 8.00 -5.90
CA HIS A 34 2.46 9.14 -5.59
C HIS A 34 1.69 10.47 -5.62
N GLU A 35 0.92 10.72 -6.70
CA GLU A 35 0.13 11.94 -6.83
C GLU A 35 -0.89 12.10 -5.68
N GLY A 36 -1.61 11.02 -5.34
CA GLY A 36 -2.54 11.03 -4.21
C GLY A 36 -1.86 11.20 -2.85
N PHE A 37 -0.67 10.63 -2.67
CA PHE A 37 0.13 10.82 -1.46
C PHE A 37 0.61 12.27 -1.32
N ALA A 38 1.20 12.81 -2.38
CA ALA A 38 1.73 14.17 -2.39
C ALA A 38 0.62 15.21 -2.15
N ALA A 39 -0.51 15.06 -2.84
CA ALA A 39 -1.67 15.95 -2.65
C ALA A 39 -2.18 15.90 -1.20
N ALA A 40 -2.30 14.72 -0.61
CA ALA A 40 -2.77 14.57 0.76
C ALA A 40 -1.78 15.15 1.78
N MET A 41 -0.46 14.95 1.60
CA MET A 41 0.54 15.57 2.47
C MET A 41 0.51 17.10 2.38
N GLU A 42 0.39 17.66 1.17
CA GLU A 42 0.28 19.11 0.97
C GLU A 42 -0.99 19.70 1.58
N GLU A 43 -2.13 19.02 1.44
CA GLU A 43 -3.41 19.49 1.97
C GLU A 43 -3.50 19.35 3.50
N GLN A 44 -3.12 18.18 4.03
CA GLN A 44 -3.32 17.85 5.44
C GLN A 44 -2.18 18.33 6.34
N CYS A 45 -0.96 18.44 5.82
CA CYS A 45 0.20 18.96 6.56
C CYS A 45 1.20 19.71 5.65
N PRO A 46 0.90 20.97 5.27
CA PRO A 46 1.79 21.77 4.42
C PRO A 46 3.19 22.01 5.01
N ALA A 47 3.35 21.85 6.33
CA ALA A 47 4.63 22.01 7.03
C ALA A 47 5.48 20.72 7.05
N CYS A 48 4.85 19.55 6.80
CA CYS A 48 5.53 18.26 6.80
C CYS A 48 6.49 18.16 5.61
N LYS A 49 7.60 17.44 5.81
CA LYS A 49 8.61 17.25 4.77
C LYS A 49 8.38 15.92 4.06
N VAL A 50 8.46 15.95 2.73
CA VAL A 50 8.43 14.76 1.89
C VAL A 50 9.68 14.72 1.03
N THR A 51 10.39 13.60 1.07
CA THR A 51 11.50 13.30 0.17
C THR A 51 11.11 12.19 -0.77
N GLU A 52 11.06 12.49 -2.06
CA GLU A 52 10.73 11.50 -3.09
C GLU A 52 11.96 10.69 -3.52
N VAL A 53 11.79 9.37 -3.61
CA VAL A 53 12.76 8.43 -4.16
C VAL A 53 12.12 7.69 -5.34
N LYS A 54 12.61 8.00 -6.54
CA LYS A 54 12.19 7.32 -7.77
C LYS A 54 13.01 6.06 -8.02
N ALA A 55 12.36 4.91 -7.90
CA ALA A 55 12.88 3.62 -8.33
C ALA A 55 12.40 3.28 -9.75
N GLN A 56 13.05 2.28 -10.34
CA GLN A 56 12.65 1.62 -11.58
C GLN A 56 12.47 0.14 -11.31
N ILE A 57 11.73 -0.57 -12.17
CA ILE A 57 11.58 -2.03 -12.08
C ILE A 57 12.96 -2.71 -12.10
N ALA A 58 13.91 -2.16 -12.87
CA ALA A 58 15.27 -2.67 -12.96
C ALA A 58 16.06 -2.56 -11.64
N ASP A 59 15.60 -1.76 -10.67
CA ASP A 59 16.27 -1.64 -9.37
C ASP A 59 15.91 -2.80 -8.42
N PHE A 60 14.85 -3.56 -8.68
CA PHE A 60 14.32 -4.52 -7.70
C PHE A 60 15.38 -5.54 -7.26
N GLY A 61 15.46 -5.79 -5.95
CA GLY A 61 16.52 -6.56 -5.30
C GLY A 61 17.59 -5.66 -4.67
N PRO A 62 18.89 -6.03 -4.77
CA PRO A 62 19.96 -5.31 -4.09
C PRO A 62 20.08 -3.82 -4.43
N ALA A 63 19.79 -3.42 -5.67
CA ALA A 63 19.90 -2.01 -6.08
C ALA A 63 18.81 -1.13 -5.44
N LEU A 64 17.60 -1.65 -5.29
CA LEU A 64 16.51 -0.98 -4.58
C LEU A 64 16.86 -0.82 -3.10
N GLN A 65 17.40 -1.87 -2.47
CA GLN A 65 17.88 -1.79 -1.09
C GLN A 65 18.93 -0.67 -0.94
N GLU A 66 19.98 -0.66 -1.76
CA GLU A 66 21.04 0.37 -1.71
C GLU A 66 20.48 1.79 -1.92
N LYS A 67 19.51 1.94 -2.84
CA LYS A 67 18.86 3.22 -3.11
C LYS A 67 18.07 3.73 -1.89
N ILE A 68 17.32 2.85 -1.22
CA ILE A 68 16.56 3.20 -0.01
C ILE A 68 17.50 3.48 1.17
N GLU A 69 18.55 2.67 1.38
CA GLU A 69 19.57 2.92 2.40
C GLU A 69 20.25 4.27 2.19
N THR A 70 20.59 4.61 0.95
CA THR A 70 21.15 5.93 0.60
C THR A 70 20.18 7.07 0.94
N ALA A 71 18.88 6.88 0.68
CA ALA A 71 17.87 7.88 1.01
C ALA A 71 17.74 8.06 2.52
N LEU A 72 17.73 6.97 3.30
CA LEU A 72 17.70 7.00 4.76
C LEU A 72 18.94 7.68 5.35
N LEU A 73 20.13 7.40 4.80
CA LEU A 73 21.38 8.05 5.22
C LEU A 73 21.40 9.55 4.92
N ARG A 74 20.83 9.97 3.79
CA ARG A 74 20.72 11.39 3.41
C ARG A 74 19.65 12.14 4.20
N ASN A 75 18.70 11.43 4.79
CA ASN A 75 17.59 11.99 5.57
C ASN A 75 17.58 11.40 6.99
N PRO A 76 18.58 11.75 7.83
CA PRO A 76 18.73 11.18 9.17
C PRO A 76 17.55 11.52 10.09
N ASN A 77 16.78 12.57 9.78
CA ASN A 77 15.62 12.99 10.56
C ASN A 77 14.30 12.35 10.09
N ALA A 78 14.28 11.67 8.93
CA ALA A 78 13.04 11.11 8.40
C ALA A 78 12.43 10.11 9.37
N ASN A 79 11.19 10.29 9.81
CA ASN A 79 10.51 9.44 10.80
C ASN A 79 9.40 8.58 10.18
N GLY A 80 9.13 8.74 8.88
CA GLY A 80 8.16 7.93 8.15
C GLY A 80 8.66 7.47 6.78
N MET A 81 8.07 6.38 6.30
CA MET A 81 8.25 5.90 4.94
C MET A 81 6.92 5.44 4.33
N ALA A 82 6.69 5.85 3.08
CA ALA A 82 5.61 5.34 2.25
C ALA A 82 6.22 4.65 1.03
N LEU A 83 5.89 3.38 0.79
CA LEU A 83 6.26 2.70 -0.45
C LEU A 83 4.98 2.43 -1.24
N SER A 84 4.96 2.90 -2.48
CA SER A 84 3.74 2.95 -3.31
C SER A 84 3.16 1.58 -3.72
N TYR A 85 3.84 0.47 -3.42
CA TYR A 85 3.40 -0.88 -3.81
C TYR A 85 4.04 -1.98 -2.94
N ASP A 86 3.41 -3.16 -2.86
CA ASP A 86 3.85 -4.29 -2.03
C ASP A 86 5.29 -4.75 -2.35
N ASP A 87 5.60 -4.91 -3.64
CA ASP A 87 6.88 -5.48 -4.09
C ASP A 87 8.07 -4.61 -3.70
N LEU A 88 7.89 -3.30 -3.55
CA LEU A 88 8.96 -2.42 -3.09
C LEU A 88 9.46 -2.81 -1.70
N MET A 89 8.57 -3.30 -0.83
CA MET A 89 8.97 -3.81 0.48
C MET A 89 9.63 -5.18 0.41
N THR A 90 9.05 -6.12 -0.35
CA THR A 90 9.54 -7.51 -0.40
C THR A 90 10.80 -7.66 -1.25
N THR A 91 11.10 -6.72 -2.14
CA THR A 91 12.26 -6.75 -3.04
C THR A 91 13.37 -5.76 -2.66
N GLY A 92 13.33 -5.15 -1.47
CA GLY A 92 14.46 -4.36 -0.98
C GLY A 92 14.14 -3.43 0.18
N GLY A 93 12.91 -2.92 0.27
CA GLY A 93 12.49 -1.96 1.29
C GLY A 93 12.63 -2.50 2.71
N SER A 94 12.12 -3.71 2.97
CA SER A 94 12.25 -4.36 4.29
C SER A 94 13.72 -4.51 4.68
N ALA A 95 14.55 -5.03 3.77
CA ALA A 95 15.98 -5.21 4.04
C ALA A 95 16.68 -3.87 4.33
N ALA A 96 16.36 -2.81 3.59
CA ALA A 96 16.92 -1.48 3.80
C ALA A 96 16.53 -0.88 5.15
N VAL A 97 15.24 -0.98 5.52
CA VAL A 97 14.75 -0.50 6.83
C VAL A 97 15.45 -1.26 7.96
N MET A 98 15.52 -2.59 7.86
CA MET A 98 16.20 -3.42 8.86
C MET A 98 17.70 -3.11 8.96
N ALA A 99 18.39 -3.00 7.83
CA ALA A 99 19.83 -2.72 7.78
C ALA A 99 20.18 -1.32 8.29
N SER A 100 19.26 -0.36 8.17
CA SER A 100 19.45 0.99 8.72
C SER A 100 19.46 1.03 10.25
N GLY A 101 18.96 -0.02 10.91
CA GLY A 101 18.78 -0.05 12.36
C GLY A 101 17.63 0.84 12.85
N ARG A 102 16.75 1.30 11.94
CA ARG A 102 15.67 2.26 12.23
C ARG A 102 14.28 1.64 12.25
N ASN A 103 14.18 0.31 12.20
CA ASN A 103 12.92 -0.45 12.22
C ASN A 103 11.96 0.05 13.31
N ASP A 104 12.45 0.23 14.54
CA ASP A 104 11.59 0.59 15.68
C ASP A 104 11.31 2.11 15.76
N SER A 105 11.85 2.91 14.83
CA SER A 105 11.81 4.38 14.86
C SER A 105 11.18 5.01 13.62
N LEU A 106 10.94 4.21 12.58
CA LEU A 106 10.28 4.62 11.35
C LEU A 106 8.86 4.07 11.36
N ALA A 107 7.88 4.91 11.05
CA ALA A 107 6.55 4.44 10.68
C ALA A 107 6.55 4.09 9.18
N VAL A 108 6.34 2.82 8.82
CA VAL A 108 6.44 2.35 7.43
C VAL A 108 5.12 1.76 6.93
N ILE A 109 4.57 2.36 5.86
CA ILE A 109 3.33 1.90 5.22
C ILE A 109 3.55 1.53 3.76
N ALA A 110 3.10 0.35 3.36
CA ALA A 110 3.20 -0.12 1.99
C ALA A 110 2.14 -1.17 1.62
N GLY A 111 1.83 -1.24 0.34
CA GLY A 111 1.15 -2.39 -0.25
C GLY A 111 -0.32 -2.59 0.13
N SER A 112 -0.94 -3.53 -0.58
CA SER A 112 -2.36 -3.86 -0.56
C SER A 112 -2.68 -5.06 0.33
N GLY A 113 -1.67 -5.60 1.03
CA GLY A 113 -1.85 -6.68 2.01
C GLY A 113 -1.69 -8.08 1.40
N PHE A 114 -0.76 -8.26 0.46
CA PHE A 114 -0.37 -9.61 0.06
C PHE A 114 0.28 -10.37 1.22
N PRO A 115 0.19 -11.73 1.25
CA PRO A 115 0.66 -12.53 2.38
C PRO A 115 2.11 -12.26 2.80
N ALA A 116 3.00 -11.98 1.85
CA ALA A 116 4.40 -11.66 2.13
C ALA A 116 4.55 -10.37 2.95
N ASN A 117 3.82 -9.31 2.61
CA ASN A 117 3.84 -8.02 3.31
C ASN A 117 3.16 -8.11 4.68
N VAL A 118 2.03 -8.83 4.74
CA VAL A 118 1.36 -9.13 6.02
C VAL A 118 2.31 -9.82 6.99
N GLU A 119 3.16 -10.71 6.48
CA GLU A 119 4.14 -11.41 7.30
C GLU A 119 5.30 -10.51 7.75
N LEU A 120 5.70 -9.52 6.95
CA LEU A 120 6.65 -8.49 7.38
C LEU A 120 6.10 -7.70 8.58
N ILE A 121 4.83 -7.27 8.52
CA ILE A 121 4.17 -6.56 9.63
C ILE A 121 4.09 -7.46 10.86
N ARG A 122 3.65 -8.71 10.68
CA ARG A 122 3.54 -9.67 11.78
C ARG A 122 4.86 -9.91 12.52
N LYS A 123 5.96 -9.96 11.76
CA LYS A 123 7.30 -10.22 12.30
C LYS A 123 8.03 -8.95 12.75
N GLY A 124 7.45 -7.77 12.54
CA GLY A 124 8.14 -6.49 12.78
C GLY A 124 9.39 -6.34 11.91
N GLN A 125 9.28 -6.66 10.61
CA GLN A 125 10.39 -6.68 9.66
C GLN A 125 10.28 -5.55 8.63
N GLY A 126 10.36 -4.31 9.11
CA GLY A 126 10.49 -3.11 8.31
C GLY A 126 9.21 -2.57 7.70
N GLN A 127 8.04 -3.17 7.97
CA GLN A 127 6.73 -2.68 7.56
C GLN A 127 5.80 -2.69 8.76
N ASP A 128 5.01 -1.62 8.96
CA ASP A 128 4.10 -1.49 10.10
C ASP A 128 2.63 -1.51 9.68
N ALA A 129 2.33 -1.04 8.47
CA ALA A 129 0.97 -0.94 7.95
C ALA A 129 0.88 -1.21 6.44
N GLY A 130 -0.34 -1.41 5.95
CA GLY A 130 -0.67 -1.46 4.53
C GLY A 130 -1.97 -0.74 4.20
N PHE A 131 -2.15 -0.38 2.93
CA PHE A 131 -3.34 0.25 2.36
C PHE A 131 -4.06 -0.74 1.43
N ALA A 132 -4.99 -1.49 1.98
CA ALA A 132 -5.55 -2.65 1.31
C ALA A 132 -6.87 -2.38 0.59
N TYR A 133 -7.14 -3.22 -0.39
CA TYR A 133 -8.45 -3.44 -0.97
C TYR A 133 -8.64 -4.94 -1.23
N ASP A 134 -9.89 -5.41 -1.27
CA ASP A 134 -10.14 -6.84 -1.43
C ASP A 134 -10.06 -7.23 -2.91
N MET A 135 -8.92 -7.82 -3.30
CA MET A 135 -8.66 -8.35 -4.64
C MET A 135 -9.69 -9.42 -5.07
N GLY A 136 -10.20 -10.20 -4.11
CA GLY A 136 -11.25 -11.17 -4.37
C GLY A 136 -12.56 -10.47 -4.75
N TYR A 137 -12.95 -9.44 -4.00
CA TYR A 137 -14.12 -8.62 -4.33
C TYR A 137 -13.96 -7.99 -5.72
N GLU A 138 -12.80 -7.40 -6.00
CA GLU A 138 -12.50 -6.79 -7.31
C GLU A 138 -12.60 -7.82 -8.44
N THR A 139 -12.10 -9.04 -8.24
CA THR A 139 -12.20 -10.12 -9.23
C THR A 139 -13.66 -10.51 -9.51
N TRP A 140 -14.50 -10.56 -8.47
CA TRP A 140 -15.92 -10.86 -8.63
C TRP A 140 -16.69 -9.70 -9.28
N ALA A 141 -16.34 -8.45 -8.97
CA ALA A 141 -16.87 -7.27 -9.63
C ALA A 141 -16.52 -7.26 -11.13
N ALA A 142 -15.27 -7.59 -11.48
CA ALA A 142 -14.84 -7.71 -12.88
C ALA A 142 -15.61 -8.82 -13.63
N ALA A 143 -15.85 -9.96 -12.98
CA ALA A 143 -16.66 -11.03 -13.55
C ALA A 143 -18.11 -10.58 -13.80
N ASP A 144 -18.69 -9.80 -12.88
CA ASP A 144 -20.03 -9.21 -13.05
C ASP A 144 -20.09 -8.25 -14.24
N MET A 145 -19.08 -7.38 -14.39
CA MET A 145 -18.98 -6.47 -15.54
C MET A 145 -18.94 -7.23 -16.87
N ILE A 146 -18.18 -8.33 -16.93
CA ILE A 146 -18.11 -9.20 -18.11
C ILE A 146 -19.47 -9.86 -18.37
N ASN A 147 -20.13 -10.39 -17.35
CA ASN A 147 -21.44 -11.02 -17.50
C ASN A 147 -22.49 -10.03 -18.02
N ARG A 148 -22.53 -8.82 -17.46
CA ARG A 148 -23.42 -7.72 -17.93
C ARG A 148 -23.13 -7.35 -19.37
N LEU A 149 -21.86 -7.20 -19.73
CA LEU A 149 -21.46 -6.90 -21.11
C LEU A 149 -21.96 -7.96 -22.09
N LEU A 150 -21.81 -9.25 -21.75
CA LEU A 150 -22.26 -10.36 -22.58
C LEU A 150 -23.79 -10.47 -22.66
N ALA A 151 -24.49 -10.06 -21.59
CA ALA A 151 -25.95 -10.01 -21.53
C ALA A 151 -26.55 -8.75 -22.18
N GLY A 152 -25.73 -7.76 -22.56
CA GLY A 152 -26.21 -6.48 -23.08
C GLY A 152 -26.83 -5.57 -22.01
N GLU A 153 -26.44 -5.77 -20.75
CA GLU A 153 -26.89 -4.99 -19.60
C GLU A 153 -25.96 -3.80 -19.30
N ASP A 154 -26.51 -2.78 -18.65
CA ASP A 154 -25.74 -1.65 -18.14
C ASP A 154 -24.76 -2.10 -17.05
N GLN A 155 -23.59 -1.46 -17.03
CA GLN A 155 -22.55 -1.69 -16.05
C GLN A 155 -22.97 -1.15 -14.67
N GLY A 156 -22.81 -1.96 -13.63
CA GLY A 156 -23.01 -1.53 -12.24
C GLY A 156 -21.80 -0.78 -11.68
N PRO A 157 -21.93 -0.14 -10.50
CA PRO A 157 -20.78 0.42 -9.80
C PRO A 157 -19.80 -0.70 -9.39
N SER A 158 -18.50 -0.49 -9.60
CA SER A 158 -17.45 -1.48 -9.37
C SER A 158 -16.42 -1.06 -8.31
N GLY A 159 -16.74 -0.08 -7.47
CA GLY A 159 -15.80 0.48 -6.51
C GLY A 159 -15.45 -0.49 -5.37
N VAL A 160 -14.16 -0.77 -5.19
CA VAL A 160 -13.65 -1.42 -3.97
C VAL A 160 -13.26 -0.33 -2.96
N GLY A 161 -13.72 -0.48 -1.71
CA GLY A 161 -13.29 0.40 -0.63
C GLY A 161 -11.80 0.18 -0.32
N ILE A 162 -11.07 1.26 -0.03
CA ILE A 162 -9.71 1.18 0.50
C ILE A 162 -9.78 1.18 2.03
N ALA A 163 -9.01 0.30 2.65
CA ALA A 163 -8.80 0.26 4.11
C ALA A 163 -7.32 0.43 4.43
N VAL A 164 -7.02 0.78 5.67
CA VAL A 164 -5.68 0.68 6.23
C VAL A 164 -5.70 -0.39 7.31
N PHE A 165 -4.64 -1.20 7.37
CA PHE A 165 -4.44 -2.21 8.40
C PHE A 165 -3.02 -2.12 8.96
N ASP A 166 -2.86 -2.51 10.22
CA ASP A 166 -1.58 -2.56 10.92
C ASP A 166 -1.55 -3.78 11.86
N ALA A 167 -0.50 -3.90 12.67
CA ALA A 167 -0.32 -5.03 13.59
C ALA A 167 -1.46 -5.18 14.62
N GLU A 168 -2.15 -4.09 14.95
CA GLU A 168 -3.17 -4.04 16.00
C GLU A 168 -4.59 -4.06 15.41
N ASN A 169 -4.76 -3.65 14.15
CA ASN A 169 -6.04 -3.41 13.52
C ASN A 169 -6.10 -4.06 12.13
N GLY A 170 -6.95 -5.08 11.98
CA GLY A 170 -7.25 -5.64 10.67
C GLY A 170 -6.11 -6.45 10.03
N LEU A 171 -5.09 -6.86 10.79
CA LEU A 171 -4.05 -7.76 10.31
C LEU A 171 -4.65 -9.13 9.95
N PRO A 172 -4.45 -9.64 8.72
CA PRO A 172 -4.94 -10.96 8.33
C PRO A 172 -4.33 -12.09 9.16
N SER A 173 -4.89 -13.30 9.08
CA SER A 173 -4.24 -14.50 9.65
C SER A 173 -2.97 -14.88 8.89
N GLU A 174 -2.08 -15.68 9.49
CA GLU A 174 -0.85 -16.14 8.84
C GLU A 174 -1.15 -16.80 7.48
N GLY A 175 -0.38 -16.41 6.46
CA GLY A 175 -0.53 -16.91 5.09
C GLY A 175 -1.75 -16.40 4.33
N GLN A 176 -2.60 -15.56 4.93
CA GLN A 176 -3.75 -14.95 4.26
C GLN A 176 -3.42 -13.54 3.75
N ALA A 177 -4.04 -13.18 2.63
CA ALA A 177 -4.06 -11.81 2.14
C ALA A 177 -5.12 -11.00 2.91
N TRP A 178 -5.03 -9.67 2.82
CA TRP A 178 -6.08 -8.80 3.32
C TRP A 178 -7.38 -8.98 2.51
N SER A 179 -8.52 -8.98 3.20
CA SER A 179 -9.85 -9.11 2.60
C SER A 179 -10.88 -8.40 3.47
N VAL A 180 -12.03 -8.04 2.88
CA VAL A 180 -13.16 -7.54 3.66
C VAL A 180 -13.88 -8.69 4.36
N ASP A 181 -14.47 -8.43 5.53
CA ASP A 181 -15.35 -9.37 6.22
C ASP A 181 -16.79 -9.28 5.67
N ILE A 182 -16.93 -9.42 4.34
CA ILE A 182 -18.21 -9.37 3.63
C ILE A 182 -18.30 -10.60 2.74
N ASP A 183 -19.34 -11.42 2.94
CA ASP A 183 -19.63 -12.53 2.04
C ASP A 183 -20.36 -12.06 0.77
N TYR A 184 -19.60 -11.51 -0.18
CA TYR A 184 -20.12 -10.93 -1.42
C TYR A 184 -20.46 -11.97 -2.49
N LYS A 185 -19.89 -13.19 -2.42
CA LYS A 185 -20.03 -14.19 -3.49
C LYS A 185 -21.49 -14.64 -3.71
N PRO A 186 -22.30 -14.91 -2.66
CA PRO A 186 -23.71 -15.23 -2.83
C PRO A 186 -24.51 -14.13 -3.52
N VAL A 187 -24.16 -12.86 -3.30
CA VAL A 187 -24.83 -11.71 -3.92
C VAL A 187 -24.59 -11.72 -5.43
N TYR A 188 -23.33 -11.86 -5.87
CA TYR A 188 -22.99 -11.97 -7.28
C TYR A 188 -23.64 -13.19 -7.95
N LYS A 189 -23.57 -14.36 -7.29
CA LYS A 189 -24.22 -15.57 -7.80
C LYS A 189 -25.72 -15.39 -8.00
N ALA A 190 -26.41 -14.75 -7.05
CA ALA A 190 -27.83 -14.44 -7.17
C ALA A 190 -28.11 -13.49 -8.34
N MET A 191 -27.28 -12.47 -8.56
CA MET A 191 -27.42 -11.56 -9.72
C MET A 191 -27.24 -12.30 -11.05
N TRP A 192 -26.33 -13.28 -11.11
CA TRP A 192 -26.08 -14.09 -12.31
C TRP A 192 -27.08 -15.24 -12.51
N GLY A 193 -28.00 -15.46 -11.56
CA GLY A 193 -28.97 -16.56 -11.61
C GLY A 193 -28.34 -17.95 -11.41
N VAL A 194 -27.22 -18.05 -10.69
CA VAL A 194 -26.52 -19.31 -10.39
C VAL A 194 -26.45 -19.58 -8.88
N SER A 195 -26.28 -20.85 -8.48
CA SER A 195 -26.15 -21.29 -7.07
C SER A 195 -24.71 -21.55 -6.65
#